data_AF-A0A924NC38-F1
#
_entry.id   AF-A0A924NC38-F1
#
_cell.length_a   1.000
_cell.length_b   1.000
_cell.length_c   1.000
_cell.angle_alpha   90.00
_cell.angle_beta   90.00
_cell.angle_gamma   90.00
#
_symmetry.space_group_name_H-M   'P 1'
#
loop_
_entity.id
_entity.type
_entity.pdbx_description
1 polymer ?
#
loop_
_entity_poly.entity_id
_entity_poly.type
_entity_poly.pdbx_seq_one_letter_code
_entity_poly.pdbx_strand_id
1 'polypeptide(L)'
;MTPAEQSLRAAEICRLAPVVPVLVIDDLSHAKKLAEALVAGGLPALEVTLRTPVALDAIRAMAEVPGGKVGAGTLLTPADVKAAKAAGAVFGVSPGATQRLLDACAE
;
A
#
# COMPACT_ATOMS: atom_id res chain seq x y z
N MET A 1 -4.88 16.97 -10.64
CA MET A 1 -5.59 15.77 -11.12
C MET A 1 -7.06 15.92 -10.78
N THR A 2 -7.95 15.52 -11.68
CA THR A 2 -9.39 15.45 -11.42
C THR A 2 -9.74 14.19 -10.60
N PRO A 3 -10.90 14.14 -9.94
CA PRO A 3 -11.37 12.91 -9.28
C PRO A 3 -11.44 11.71 -10.24
N ALA A 4 -11.82 11.93 -11.50
CA ALA A 4 -11.87 10.87 -12.52
C ALA A 4 -10.48 10.29 -12.82
N GLU A 5 -9.46 11.14 -12.94
CA GLU A 5 -8.07 10.70 -13.12
C GLU A 5 -7.56 9.90 -11.91
N GLN A 6 -7.95 10.29 -10.69
CA GLN A 6 -7.61 9.54 -9.47
C GLN A 6 -8.26 8.15 -9.46
N SER A 7 -9.55 8.07 -9.81
CA SER A 7 -10.25 6.78 -9.91
C SER A 7 -9.62 5.85 -10.95
N LEU A 8 -9.17 6.38 -12.09
CA LEU A 8 -8.49 5.60 -13.12
C LEU A 8 -7.17 5.01 -12.60
N ARG A 9 -6.35 5.82 -11.91
CA ARG A 9 -5.09 5.35 -11.31
C ARG A 9 -5.31 4.31 -10.21
N ALA A 10 -6.34 4.47 -9.38
CA ALA A 10 -6.70 3.44 -8.40
C ALA A 10 -7.13 2.14 -9.10
N ALA A 11 -7.92 2.25 -10.16
CA ALA A 11 -8.35 1.10 -10.94
C ALA A 11 -7.19 0.39 -11.68
N GLU A 12 -6.13 1.10 -12.06
CA GLU A 12 -4.91 0.48 -12.60
C GLU A 12 -4.29 -0.50 -11.59
N ILE A 13 -4.20 -0.13 -10.31
CA ILE A 13 -3.71 -1.01 -9.24
C ILE A 13 -4.59 -2.26 -9.12
N CYS A 14 -5.91 -2.07 -9.03
CA CYS A 14 -6.86 -3.18 -8.89
C CYS A 14 -6.91 -4.11 -10.11
N ARG A 15 -6.48 -3.65 -11.29
CA ARG A 15 -6.44 -4.46 -12.52
C ARG A 15 -5.14 -5.25 -12.69
N LEU A 16 -4.13 -5.04 -11.84
CA LEU A 16 -2.87 -5.78 -11.91
C LEU A 16 -3.06 -7.28 -11.66
N ALA A 17 -4.04 -7.64 -10.83
CA ALA A 17 -4.46 -9.02 -10.60
C ALA A 17 -5.94 -9.07 -10.15
N PRO A 18 -6.62 -10.22 -10.27
CA PRO A 18 -8.01 -10.36 -9.80
C PRO A 18 -8.20 -10.19 -8.29
N VAL A 19 -7.12 -10.30 -7.52
CA VAL A 19 -7.12 -10.24 -6.05
C VAL A 19 -5.99 -9.33 -5.58
N VAL A 20 -6.28 -8.46 -4.61
CA VAL A 20 -5.28 -7.69 -3.87
C VAL A 20 -5.10 -8.33 -2.49
N PRO A 21 -3.93 -8.93 -2.18
CA PRO A 21 -3.67 -9.44 -0.84
C PRO A 21 -3.59 -8.29 0.18
N VAL A 22 -4.41 -8.41 1.23
CA VAL A 22 -4.38 -7.53 2.42
C VAL A 22 -3.46 -8.17 3.45
N LEU A 23 -2.30 -7.55 3.67
CA LEU A 23 -1.19 -8.14 4.41
C LEU A 23 -1.10 -7.57 5.82
N VAL A 24 -0.95 -8.48 6.79
CA VAL A 24 -0.59 -8.17 8.18
C VAL A 24 0.78 -8.80 8.40
N ILE A 25 1.78 -7.98 8.74
CA ILE A 25 3.18 -8.43 8.88
C ILE A 25 3.60 -8.23 10.34
N ASP A 26 3.75 -9.31 11.09
CA ASP A 26 4.20 -9.25 12.49
C ASP A 26 5.72 -9.34 12.63
N ASP A 27 6.37 -10.11 11.74
CA ASP A 27 7.82 -10.26 11.69
C ASP A 27 8.37 -9.66 10.38
N LEU A 28 9.19 -8.63 10.54
CA LEU A 28 9.85 -7.93 9.45
C LEU A 28 10.71 -8.87 8.58
N SER A 29 11.24 -9.95 9.16
CA SER A 29 12.08 -10.92 8.45
C SER A 29 11.35 -11.62 7.28
N HIS A 30 10.02 -11.66 7.33
CA HIS A 30 9.18 -12.26 6.28
C HIS A 30 8.86 -11.29 5.13
N ALA A 31 8.97 -9.98 5.33
CA ALA A 31 8.40 -8.98 4.42
C ALA A 31 8.90 -9.13 2.98
N LYS A 32 10.22 -9.12 2.78
CA LYS A 32 10.83 -9.19 1.44
C LYS A 32 10.54 -10.51 0.72
N LYS A 33 10.73 -11.64 1.40
CA LYS A 33 10.49 -12.98 0.83
C LYS A 33 9.02 -13.18 0.47
N LEU A 34 8.11 -12.65 1.28
CA LEU A 34 6.68 -12.70 1.00
C LEU A 34 6.33 -11.87 -0.23
N ALA A 35 6.87 -10.65 -0.36
CA ALA A 35 6.68 -9.83 -1.56
C ALA A 35 7.20 -10.54 -2.82
N GLU A 36 8.40 -11.10 -2.78
CA GLU A 36 8.97 -11.86 -3.90
C GLU A 36 8.07 -13.03 -4.30
N ALA A 37 7.57 -13.80 -3.33
CA ALA A 37 6.67 -14.93 -3.59
C ALA A 37 5.33 -14.49 -4.20
N LEU A 38 4.73 -13.41 -3.68
CA LEU A 38 3.45 -12.89 -4.18
C LEU A 38 3.59 -12.33 -5.61
N VAL A 39 4.65 -11.57 -5.88
CA VAL A 39 4.94 -11.04 -7.23
C VAL A 39 5.18 -12.19 -8.20
N ALA A 40 6.01 -13.17 -7.84
CA ALA A 40 6.26 -14.36 -8.66
C ALA A 40 4.97 -15.18 -8.90
N GLY A 41 4.06 -15.20 -7.93
CA GLY A 41 2.75 -15.83 -8.02
C GLY A 41 1.70 -15.04 -8.81
N GLY A 42 2.05 -13.89 -9.39
CA GLY A 42 1.14 -13.06 -10.19
C GLY A 42 0.23 -12.14 -9.37
N LEU A 43 0.59 -11.84 -8.12
CA LEU A 43 -0.11 -10.89 -7.24
C LEU A 43 0.78 -9.67 -6.96
N PRO A 44 1.00 -8.77 -7.92
CA PRO A 44 1.96 -7.68 -7.79
C PRO A 44 1.44 -6.48 -6.96
N ALA A 45 0.14 -6.36 -6.70
CA ALA A 45 -0.42 -5.31 -5.84
C ALA A 45 -0.39 -5.76 -4.37
N LEU A 46 0.43 -5.15 -3.53
CA LEU A 46 0.67 -5.59 -2.15
C LEU A 46 0.14 -4.53 -1.17
N GLU A 47 -0.98 -4.78 -0.49
CA GLU A 47 -1.53 -3.85 0.50
C GLU A 47 -1.04 -4.23 1.91
N VAL A 48 -0.05 -3.50 2.44
CA VAL A 48 0.44 -3.72 3.82
C VAL A 48 -0.40 -2.87 4.78
N THR A 49 -1.14 -3.51 5.68
CA THR A 49 -1.98 -2.80 6.64
C THR A 49 -1.15 -2.20 7.79
N LEU A 50 -1.46 -0.97 8.19
CA LEU A 50 -0.84 -0.30 9.35
C LEU A 50 -1.42 -0.81 10.69
N ARG A 51 -1.43 -2.13 10.87
CA ARG A 51 -1.98 -2.81 12.06
C ARG A 51 -0.92 -3.43 12.95
N THR A 52 0.34 -3.36 12.55
CA THR A 52 1.48 -3.88 13.32
C THR A 52 2.56 -2.81 13.46
N PRO A 53 3.40 -2.86 14.52
CA PRO A 53 4.48 -1.89 14.71
C PRO A 53 5.52 -1.85 13.58
N VAL A 54 5.68 -2.96 12.85
CA VAL A 54 6.68 -3.11 11.78
C VAL A 54 6.15 -2.76 10.39
N ALA A 55 4.88 -2.36 10.25
CA ALA A 55 4.23 -2.20 8.95
C ALA A 55 4.94 -1.22 8.00
N LEU A 56 5.44 -0.09 8.52
CA LEU A 56 6.15 0.90 7.71
C LEU A 56 7.52 0.38 7.23
N ASP A 57 8.22 -0.38 8.06
CA ASP A 57 9.49 -1.00 7.68
C ASP A 57 9.25 -2.16 6.71
N ALA A 58 8.14 -2.89 6.85
CA ALA A 58 7.72 -3.89 5.89
C ALA A 58 7.42 -3.26 4.52
N ILE A 59 6.71 -2.12 4.47
CA ILE A 59 6.50 -1.37 3.22
C ILE A 59 7.84 -1.01 2.57
N ARG A 60 8.79 -0.48 3.35
CA ARG A 60 10.11 -0.10 2.84
C ARG A 60 10.86 -1.29 2.25
N ALA A 61 10.91 -2.41 2.98
CA ALA A 61 11.60 -3.62 2.53
C ALA A 61 10.93 -4.24 1.30
N MET A 62 9.60 -4.24 1.23
CA MET A 62 8.84 -4.81 0.12
C MET A 62 8.90 -3.92 -1.12
N ALA A 63 9.02 -2.60 -0.97
CA ALA A 63 9.14 -1.66 -2.08
C ALA A 63 10.43 -1.85 -2.89
N GLU A 64 11.45 -2.50 -2.32
CA GLU A 64 12.66 -2.89 -3.03
C GLU A 64 12.45 -4.05 -4.01
N VAL A 65 11.35 -4.79 -3.91
CA VAL A 65 11.09 -5.98 -4.73
C VAL A 65 10.60 -5.56 -6.12
N PRO A 66 11.36 -5.88 -7.20
CA PRO A 66 10.98 -5.51 -8.56
C PRO A 66 9.63 -6.13 -8.96
N GLY A 67 8.82 -5.37 -9.70
CA GLY A 67 7.50 -5.81 -10.17
C GLY A 67 6.38 -5.67 -9.13
N GLY A 68 6.70 -5.46 -7.85
CA GLY A 68 5.73 -5.14 -6.81
C GLY A 68 5.24 -3.68 -6.88
N LYS A 69 3.94 -3.49 -6.68
CA LYS A 69 3.32 -2.20 -6.35
C LYS A 69 2.88 -2.30 -4.88
N VAL A 70 3.68 -1.73 -3.99
CA VAL A 70 3.40 -1.75 -2.55
C VAL A 70 2.55 -0.55 -2.18
N GLY A 71 1.44 -0.79 -1.49
CA GLY A 71 0.58 0.22 -0.92
C GLY A 71 0.40 0.04 0.58
N ALA A 72 -0.17 1.05 1.22
CA ALA A 72 -0.50 1.02 2.64
C ALA A 72 -2.02 0.89 2.83
N GLY A 73 -2.45 -0.08 3.62
CA GLY A 73 -3.84 -0.26 4.05
C GLY A 73 -4.07 0.25 5.47
N THR A 74 -5.33 0.44 5.84
CA THR A 74 -5.72 0.94 7.18
C THR A 74 -5.12 2.33 7.48
N LEU A 75 -5.12 3.24 6.49
CA LEU A 75 -4.77 4.65 6.71
C LEU A 75 -5.91 5.35 7.46
N LEU A 76 -5.68 5.82 8.69
CA LEU A 76 -6.71 6.44 9.52
C LEU A 76 -6.48 7.94 9.71
N THR A 77 -5.23 8.39 9.58
CA THR A 77 -4.83 9.77 9.86
C THR A 77 -3.97 10.38 8.73
N PRO A 78 -3.90 11.71 8.64
CA PRO A 78 -2.94 12.39 7.75
C PRO A 78 -1.49 11.98 7.99
N ALA A 79 -1.12 11.67 9.22
CA ALA A 79 0.24 11.24 9.56
C ALA A 79 0.54 9.87 8.95
N ASP A 80 -0.44 8.95 8.94
CA ASP A 80 -0.31 7.63 8.32
C ASP A 80 -0.02 7.76 6.82
N VAL A 81 -0.73 8.65 6.12
CA VAL A 81 -0.54 8.91 4.68
C VAL A 81 0.89 9.37 4.42
N LYS A 82 1.37 10.35 5.19
CA LYS A 82 2.71 10.92 5.06
C LYS A 82 3.80 9.86 5.36
N ALA A 83 3.62 9.09 6.42
CA ALA A 83 4.55 8.04 6.81
C ALA A 83 4.60 6.91 5.78
N ALA A 84 3.44 6.47 5.27
CA ALA A 84 3.34 5.44 4.23
C ALA A 84 4.02 5.88 2.92
N LYS A 85 3.74 7.11 2.46
CA LYS A 85 4.40 7.70 1.28
C LYS A 85 5.91 7.78 1.46
N ALA A 86 6.39 8.22 2.63
CA ALA A 86 7.81 8.26 2.97
C ALA A 86 8.47 6.86 3.08
N ALA A 87 7.69 5.83 3.43
CA ALA A 87 8.15 4.45 3.43
C ALA A 87 8.23 3.82 2.03
N GLY A 88 7.66 4.47 1.01
CA GLY A 88 7.68 3.99 -0.38
C GLY A 88 6.36 3.42 -0.89
N ALA A 89 5.26 3.56 -0.15
CA ALA A 89 3.94 3.17 -0.64
C ALA A 89 3.54 4.01 -1.86
N VAL A 90 3.07 3.36 -2.93
CA VAL A 90 2.65 4.00 -4.19
C VAL A 90 1.14 4.15 -4.32
N PHE A 91 0.37 3.52 -3.43
CA PHE A 91 -1.07 3.71 -3.25
C PHE A 91 -1.45 3.55 -1.77
N GLY A 92 -2.65 4.01 -1.42
CA GLY A 92 -3.19 3.96 -0.08
C GLY A 92 -4.64 3.49 -0.05
N VAL A 93 -5.00 2.72 0.98
CA VAL A 93 -6.36 2.23 1.24
C VAL A 93 -6.75 2.62 2.66
N SER A 94 -7.95 3.17 2.78
CA SER A 94 -8.56 3.51 4.07
C SER A 94 -9.90 2.79 4.20
N PRO A 95 -10.28 2.32 5.41
CA PRO A 95 -11.60 1.74 5.65
C PRO A 95 -12.75 2.76 5.57
N GLY A 96 -12.44 4.05 5.49
CA GLY A 96 -13.42 5.12 5.32
C GLY A 96 -12.79 6.41 4.80
N ALA A 97 -13.59 7.44 4.55
CA ALA A 97 -13.12 8.72 4.04
C ALA A 97 -13.51 9.86 4.98
N THR A 98 -12.55 10.74 5.29
CA THR A 98 -12.79 12.01 5.97
C THR A 98 -12.07 13.11 5.19
N GLN A 99 -12.56 14.35 5.27
CA GLN A 99 -11.95 15.47 4.54
C GLN A 99 -10.45 15.59 4.84
N ARG A 100 -10.06 15.53 6.13
CA ARG A 100 -8.66 15.61 6.55
C ARG A 100 -7.77 14.53 5.92
N LEU A 101 -8.29 13.32 5.75
CA LEU A 101 -7.54 12.23 5.12
C LEU A 101 -7.41 12.44 3.61
N LEU A 102 -8.48 12.90 2.95
CA LEU A 102 -8.47 13.22 1.52
C LEU A 102 -7.51 14.38 1.22
N ASP A 103 -7.50 15.42 2.04
CA ASP A 103 -6.58 16.56 1.92
C ASP A 103 -5.13 16.09 2.01
N ALA A 104 -4.81 15.22 2.97
CA ALA A 104 -3.47 14.67 3.13
C ALA A 104 -2.98 13.83 1.92
N CYS A 105 -3.91 13.20 1.19
CA CYS A 105 -3.60 12.46 -0.05
C CYS A 105 -3.40 13.38 -1.26
N ALA A 106 -3.89 14.63 -1.20
CA ALA A 106 -3.77 15.61 -2.27
C ALA A 106 -2.45 16.42 -2.20
N GLU A 107 -1.71 16.32 -1.09
CA GLU A 107 -0.37 16.90 -0.86
C GLU A 107 0.77 16.06 -1.50
#